data_AF-A0A839VXV6-F1
#
_entry.id   AF-A0A839VXV6-F1
#
_cell.length_a   1.000
_cell.length_b   1.000
_cell.length_c   1.000
_cell.angle_alpha   90.00
_cell.angle_beta   90.00
_cell.angle_gamma   90.00
#
_symmetry.space_group_name_H-M   'P 1'
#
loop_
_entity.id
_entity.type
_entity.pdbx_description
1 polymer ?
#
loop_
_entity_poly.entity_id
_entity_poly.type
_entity_poly.pdbx_seq_one_letter_code
_entity_poly.pdbx_strand_id
1 'polypeptide(L)'
;MSSEQEWPPLPPFSTGARGRCPRCGQGHLFNGFLALRSHCEVCGLDHSYADPADGPAFFVICFASIPTVILALWIEVKFEAPYWVHLVTTLPFLLLTCVPPLRPLKGWLVASQYVYKAEEARFVAAPPTHPSAAPPADKISRST
;
A
#
# COMPACT_ATOMS: atom_id res chain seq x y z
N MET A 1 -19.67 10.93 -22.81
CA MET A 1 -18.37 11.09 -23.48
C MET A 1 -17.48 11.94 -22.58
N SER A 2 -16.97 11.35 -21.48
CA SER A 2 -16.01 12.01 -20.61
C SER A 2 -14.63 11.86 -21.24
N SER A 3 -14.15 12.97 -21.80
CA SER A 3 -12.80 13.24 -22.30
C SER A 3 -11.73 12.25 -21.84
N GLU A 4 -11.11 11.56 -22.80
CA GLU A 4 -9.75 11.01 -22.67
C GLU A 4 -8.79 12.18 -22.41
N GLN A 5 -8.71 12.63 -21.17
CA GLN A 5 -7.62 13.49 -20.73
C GLN A 5 -6.36 12.62 -20.72
N GLU A 6 -5.55 12.81 -21.75
CA GLU A 6 -4.24 12.21 -21.92
C GLU A 6 -3.29 12.85 -20.90
N TRP A 7 -3.04 12.14 -19.81
CA TRP A 7 -2.15 12.61 -18.75
C TRP A 7 -0.72 12.15 -19.06
N PRO A 8 0.29 13.03 -18.97
CA PRO A 8 1.66 12.65 -19.24
C PRO A 8 2.14 11.61 -18.22
N PRO A 9 2.91 10.59 -18.63
CA PRO A 9 3.46 9.61 -17.71
C PRO A 9 4.44 10.31 -16.75
N LEU A 10 4.03 10.43 -15.49
CA LEU A 10 4.87 11.01 -14.44
C LEU A 10 5.76 9.92 -13.83
N PRO A 11 7.03 10.22 -13.54
CA PRO A 11 7.90 9.24 -12.91
C PRO A 11 7.37 8.90 -11.50
N PRO A 12 7.22 7.61 -11.16
CA PRO A 12 6.63 7.16 -9.89
C PRO A 12 7.50 7.57 -8.69
N PHE A 13 8.81 7.69 -8.88
CA PHE A 13 9.75 8.10 -7.84
C PHE A 13 9.50 9.54 -7.35
N SER A 14 9.33 10.50 -8.26
CA SER A 14 9.17 11.91 -7.87
C SER A 14 7.76 12.22 -7.36
N THR A 15 6.75 11.56 -7.93
CA THR A 15 5.34 11.80 -7.63
C THR A 15 4.92 11.04 -6.37
N GLY A 16 5.38 9.80 -6.24
CA GLY A 16 5.16 8.95 -5.07
C GLY A 16 5.90 9.44 -3.82
N ALA A 17 7.18 9.81 -3.92
CA ALA A 17 7.92 10.33 -2.76
C ALA A 17 7.33 11.65 -2.22
N ARG A 18 6.71 12.46 -3.09
CA ARG A 18 6.01 13.70 -2.72
C ARG A 18 4.56 13.49 -2.26
N GLY A 19 4.05 12.24 -2.28
CA GLY A 19 2.68 11.92 -1.88
C GLY A 19 1.62 12.53 -2.80
N ARG A 20 1.92 12.62 -4.11
CA ARG A 20 1.00 13.13 -5.13
C ARG A 20 0.42 12.00 -5.98
N CYS A 21 -0.73 12.26 -6.59
CA CYS A 21 -1.42 11.31 -7.44
C CYS A 21 -0.53 10.91 -8.65
N PRO A 22 -0.35 9.61 -8.93
CA PRO A 22 0.52 9.13 -10.00
C PRO A 22 0.00 9.45 -11.41
N ARG A 23 -1.30 9.76 -11.55
CA ARG A 23 -1.93 10.12 -12.83
C ARG A 23 -1.85 11.62 -13.13
N CYS A 24 -2.26 12.48 -12.20
CA CYS A 24 -2.35 13.93 -12.43
C CYS A 24 -1.19 14.73 -11.85
N GLY A 25 -0.41 14.18 -10.89
CA GLY A 25 0.71 14.86 -10.25
C GLY A 25 0.37 16.06 -9.36
N GLN A 26 -0.92 16.41 -9.23
CA GLN A 26 -1.40 17.57 -8.46
C GLN A 26 -2.18 17.17 -7.22
N GLY A 27 -3.06 16.16 -7.31
CA GLY A 27 -3.88 15.72 -6.19
C GLY A 27 -3.09 15.01 -5.09
N HIS A 28 -3.54 15.11 -3.85
CA HIS A 28 -2.93 14.43 -2.71
C HIS A 28 -3.28 12.95 -2.67
N LEU A 29 -2.26 12.11 -2.49
CA LEU A 29 -2.41 10.66 -2.37
C LEU A 29 -2.82 10.25 -0.94
N PHE A 30 -2.30 10.96 0.06
CA PHE A 30 -2.52 10.67 1.48
C PHE A 30 -3.52 11.63 2.11
N ASN A 31 -4.41 11.10 2.95
CA ASN A 31 -5.27 11.87 3.84
C ASN A 31 -4.71 11.79 5.27
N GLY A 32 -3.93 12.79 5.69
CA GLY A 32 -3.26 12.81 7.00
C GLY A 32 -1.84 12.23 6.96
N PHE A 33 -1.48 11.43 7.97
CA PHE A 33 -0.10 10.96 8.15
C PHE A 33 0.26 9.77 7.24
N LEU A 34 -0.54 8.69 7.29
CA LEU A 34 -0.30 7.44 6.55
C LEU A 34 -1.55 6.85 5.89
N ALA A 35 -2.74 7.44 6.10
CA ALA A 35 -3.98 6.93 5.52
C ALA A 35 -4.05 7.30 4.03
N LEU A 36 -4.37 6.31 3.20
CA LEU A 36 -4.54 6.48 1.76
C LEU A 36 -5.96 6.98 1.48
N ARG A 37 -6.11 7.98 0.61
CA ARG A 37 -7.44 8.44 0.20
C ARG A 37 -8.00 7.45 -0.82
N SER A 38 -9.31 7.20 -0.80
CA SER A 38 -9.97 6.29 -1.77
C SER A 38 -9.99 6.84 -3.20
N HIS A 39 -10.08 8.15 -3.37
CA HIS A 39 -10.13 8.78 -4.68
C HIS A 39 -9.27 10.04 -4.75
N CYS A 40 -8.69 10.30 -5.91
CA CYS A 40 -8.00 11.57 -6.17
C CYS A 40 -9.00 12.73 -6.36
N GLU A 41 -8.71 13.88 -5.76
CA GLU A 41 -9.56 15.08 -5.81
C GLU A 41 -9.59 15.80 -7.18
N VAL A 42 -8.54 15.61 -7.99
CA VAL A 42 -8.39 16.29 -9.29
C VAL A 42 -8.83 15.40 -10.45
N CYS A 43 -8.35 14.16 -10.51
CA CYS A 43 -8.59 13.26 -11.64
C CYS A 43 -9.56 12.12 -11.34
N GLY A 44 -10.06 12.00 -10.10
CA GLY A 44 -11.01 10.95 -9.73
C GLY A 44 -10.47 9.53 -9.79
N LEU A 45 -9.13 9.35 -9.83
CA LEU A 45 -8.53 8.03 -9.82
C LEU A 45 -8.87 7.30 -8.50
N ASP A 46 -9.49 6.12 -8.61
CA ASP A 46 -9.73 5.23 -7.49
C ASP A 46 -8.42 4.56 -7.05
N HIS A 47 -8.08 4.66 -5.77
CA HIS A 47 -6.89 4.10 -5.14
C HIS A 47 -7.14 2.74 -4.49
N SER A 48 -8.31 2.12 -4.68
CA SER A 48 -8.63 0.78 -4.16
C SER A 48 -7.75 -0.34 -4.73
N TYR A 49 -7.01 -0.10 -5.83
CA TYR A 49 -6.03 -1.06 -6.35
C TYR A 49 -4.77 -1.16 -5.47
N ALA A 50 -4.50 -0.13 -4.67
CA ALA A 50 -3.32 -0.06 -3.87
C ALA A 50 -3.59 -0.72 -2.52
N ASP A 51 -3.32 -2.01 -2.44
CA ASP A 51 -3.29 -2.69 -1.15
C ASP A 51 -2.13 -2.08 -0.33
N PRO A 52 -2.37 -1.56 0.89
CA PRO A 52 -1.31 -1.07 1.77
C PRO A 52 -0.26 -2.15 2.02
N ALA A 53 0.75 -2.20 1.16
CA ALA A 53 1.81 -3.19 1.19
C ALA A 53 2.52 -3.21 2.55
N ASP A 54 2.64 -4.40 3.15
CA ASP A 54 3.44 -4.66 4.37
C ASP A 54 4.96 -4.69 4.10
N GLY A 55 5.37 -4.87 2.85
CA GLY A 55 6.77 -4.84 2.41
C GLY A 55 7.57 -3.59 2.83
N PRO A 56 7.08 -2.36 2.60
CA PRO A 56 7.79 -1.14 3.03
C PRO A 56 8.01 -1.05 4.53
N ALA A 57 7.07 -1.51 5.35
CA ALA A 57 7.24 -1.51 6.80
C ALA A 57 8.40 -2.42 7.22
N PHE A 58 8.54 -3.59 6.57
CA PHE A 58 9.64 -4.52 6.79
C PHE A 58 11.01 -3.90 6.44
N PHE A 59 11.13 -3.21 5.31
CA PHE A 59 12.38 -2.54 4.95
C PHE A 59 12.75 -1.45 5.95
N VAL A 60 11.77 -0.62 6.35
CA VAL A 60 12.03 0.44 7.32
C VAL A 60 12.49 -0.12 8.67
N ILE A 61 11.84 -1.16 9.18
CA ILE A 61 12.22 -1.73 10.48
C ILE A 61 13.60 -2.39 10.44
N CYS A 62 13.97 -3.08 9.35
CA CYS A 62 15.31 -3.66 9.20
C CYS A 62 16.39 -2.58 9.17
N PHE A 63 16.19 -1.51 8.39
CA PHE A 63 17.17 -0.43 8.27
C PHE A 63 17.24 0.46 9.52
N ALA A 64 16.13 0.63 10.24
CA ALA A 64 16.10 1.43 11.46
C ALA A 64 16.60 0.67 12.69
N SER A 65 16.33 -0.64 12.80
CA SER A 65 16.70 -1.44 13.98
C SER A 65 18.20 -1.62 14.12
N ILE A 66 18.92 -1.93 13.04
CA ILE A 66 20.38 -2.14 13.06
C ILE A 66 21.14 -0.95 13.69
N PRO A 67 21.03 0.29 13.17
CA PRO A 67 21.73 1.43 13.75
C PRO A 67 21.22 1.78 15.15
N THR A 68 19.93 1.60 15.42
CA THR A 68 19.35 1.87 16.75
C THR A 68 19.95 0.94 17.81
N VAL A 69 20.05 -0.36 17.53
CA VAL A 69 20.64 -1.35 18.44
C VAL A 69 22.13 -1.11 18.63
N ILE A 70 22.86 -0.79 17.56
CA ILE A 70 24.29 -0.45 17.65
C ILE A 70 24.50 0.77 18.57
N LEU A 71 23.70 1.81 18.40
CA LEU A 71 23.77 3.01 19.24
C LEU A 71 23.43 2.70 20.70
N ALA A 72 22.37 1.91 20.93
CA ALA A 72 21.95 1.49 22.27
C ALA A 72 23.07 0.75 23.02
N LEU A 73 23.65 -0.26 22.35
CA LEU A 73 24.74 -1.06 22.91
C LEU A 73 25.99 -0.22 23.15
N TRP A 74 26.30 0.72 22.25
CA TRP A 74 27.45 1.59 22.41
C TRP A 74 27.29 2.50 23.65
N ILE A 75 26.11 3.06 23.87
CA ILE A 75 25.79 3.87 25.05
C ILE A 75 25.89 3.03 26.32
N GLU A 76 25.35 1.81 26.32
CA GLU A 76 25.38 0.89 27.46
C GLU A 76 26.82 0.56 27.87
N VAL A 77 27.65 0.15 26.92
CA VAL A 77 29.04 -0.26 27.17
C VAL A 77 29.92 0.90 27.61
N LYS A 78 29.66 2.12 27.15
CA LYS A 78 30.51 3.28 27.47
C LYS A 78 30.12 4.03 28.73
N PHE A 79 28.84 4.06 29.08
CA PHE A 79 28.34 4.99 30.10
C PHE A 79 27.60 4.30 31.26
N GLU A 80 27.44 2.96 31.26
CA GLU A 80 26.58 2.23 32.21
C GLU A 80 25.25 2.99 32.43
N ALA A 81 24.63 3.36 31.31
CA ALA A 81 23.63 4.40 31.31
C ALA A 81 22.34 3.92 32.00
N PRO A 82 21.76 4.71 32.91
CA PRO A 82 20.49 4.37 33.52
C PRO A 82 19.38 4.32 32.46
N TYR A 83 18.37 3.45 32.64
CA TYR A 83 17.30 3.18 31.67
C TYR A 83 16.61 4.43 31.07
N TRP A 84 16.57 5.54 31.81
CA TRP A 84 16.03 6.81 31.33
C TRP A 84 16.82 7.42 30.17
N VAL A 85 18.15 7.26 30.14
CA VAL A 85 18.99 7.76 29.05
C VAL A 85 18.66 7.00 27.77
N HIS A 86 18.45 5.68 27.85
CA HIS A 86 18.00 4.88 26.72
C HIS A 86 16.59 5.30 26.26
N LEU A 87 15.65 5.52 27.19
CA LEU A 87 14.32 6.00 26.81
C LEU A 87 14.38 7.32 26.04
N VAL A 88 15.23 8.27 26.48
CA VAL A 88 15.30 9.61 25.89
C VAL A 88 16.20 9.69 24.66
N THR A 89 17.14 8.76 24.46
CA THR A 89 18.04 8.77 23.28
C THR A 89 17.57 7.78 22.21
N THR A 90 17.45 6.50 22.55
CA THR A 90 17.10 5.46 21.59
C THR A 90 15.67 5.58 21.05
N LEU A 91 14.69 5.97 21.86
CA LEU A 91 13.30 6.06 21.42
C LEU A 91 13.08 7.17 20.38
N PRO A 92 13.51 8.43 20.59
CA PRO A 92 13.39 9.44 19.54
C PRO A 92 14.29 9.14 18.34
N PHE A 93 15.46 8.51 18.53
CA PHE A 93 16.29 8.07 17.41
C PHE A 93 15.58 7.02 16.55
N LEU A 94 14.92 6.03 17.19
CA LEU A 94 14.10 5.03 16.51
C LEU A 94 12.93 5.67 15.76
N LEU A 95 12.19 6.59 16.40
CA LEU A 95 11.09 7.29 15.74
C LEU A 95 11.59 8.13 14.57
N LEU A 96 12.70 8.85 14.73
CA LEU A 96 13.27 9.68 13.68
C LEU A 96 13.83 8.85 12.52
N THR A 97 14.28 7.62 12.75
CA THR A 97 14.75 6.72 11.69
C THR A 97 13.62 5.93 11.03
N CYS A 98 12.55 5.60 11.75
CA CYS A 98 11.40 4.88 11.19
C CYS A 98 10.39 5.80 10.48
N VAL A 99 10.05 6.93 11.07
CA VAL A 99 8.87 7.73 10.67
C VAL A 99 9.07 8.46 9.33
N PRO A 100 10.21 9.15 9.07
CA PRO A 100 10.43 9.86 7.81
C PRO A 100 10.48 8.96 6.56
N PRO A 101 11.09 7.77 6.57
CA PRO A 101 11.12 6.88 5.40
C PRO A 101 9.79 6.20 5.07
N LEU A 102 8.93 5.96 6.07
CA LEU A 102 7.65 5.28 5.86
C LEU A 102 6.76 6.01 4.84
N ARG A 103 6.75 7.34 4.91
CA ARG A 103 5.87 8.17 4.08
C ARG A 103 6.25 8.18 2.59
N PRO A 104 7.50 8.49 2.18
CA PRO A 104 7.91 8.45 0.79
C PRO A 104 7.92 7.02 0.24
N LEU A 105 8.28 6.01 1.05
CA LEU A 105 8.32 4.63 0.60
C LEU A 105 6.92 4.09 0.28
N LYS A 106 5.94 4.38 1.15
CA LYS A 106 4.53 4.06 0.88
C LYS A 106 4.03 4.75 -0.39
N GLY A 107 4.34 6.03 -0.56
CA GLY A 107 3.89 6.80 -1.73
C GLY A 107 4.54 6.32 -3.03
N TRP A 108 5.83 5.97 -2.99
CA TRP A 108 6.56 5.41 -4.13
C TRP A 108 6.01 4.06 -4.57
N LEU A 109 5.69 3.17 -3.63
CA LEU A 109 5.13 1.86 -3.95
C LEU A 109 3.74 1.95 -4.56
N VAL A 110 2.85 2.77 -4.01
CA VAL A 110 1.51 3.00 -4.60
C VAL A 110 1.64 3.55 -6.03
N ALA A 111 2.54 4.51 -6.25
CA ALA A 111 2.80 5.04 -7.58
C ALA A 111 3.38 3.97 -8.54
N SER A 112 4.21 3.07 -8.02
CA SER A 112 4.80 1.99 -8.82
C SER A 112 3.78 0.90 -9.16
N GLN A 113 2.88 0.53 -8.24
CA GLN A 113 1.76 -0.38 -8.51
C GLN A 113 0.86 0.15 -9.63
N TYR A 114 0.61 1.47 -9.65
CA TYR A 114 -0.15 2.12 -10.71
C TYR A 114 0.54 2.03 -12.08
N VAL A 115 1.86 2.28 -12.14
CA VAL A 115 2.63 2.27 -13.39
C VAL A 115 2.81 0.86 -13.93
N TYR A 116 3.12 -0.11 -13.06
CA TYR A 116 3.40 -1.49 -13.46
C TYR A 116 2.15 -2.38 -13.51
N LYS A 117 0.97 -1.87 -13.13
CA LYS A 117 -0.30 -2.63 -13.05
C LYS A 117 -0.12 -3.96 -12.30
N ALA A 118 0.64 -3.92 -11.21
CA ALA A 118 0.90 -5.09 -10.39
C ALA A 118 -0.31 -5.34 -9.47
N GLU A 119 -1.40 -5.83 -10.06
CA GLU A 119 -2.52 -6.39 -9.29
C GLU A 119 -2.18 -7.82 -8.86
N GLU A 120 -2.54 -8.18 -7.62
CA GLU A 120 -2.39 -9.56 -7.16
C GLU A 120 -3.23 -10.51 -8.04
N ALA A 121 -2.69 -11.69 -8.31
CA ALA A 121 -3.37 -12.72 -9.09
C ALA A 121 -4.65 -13.16 -8.38
N ARG A 122 -5.79 -12.59 -8.77
CA ARG A 122 -7.11 -13.09 -8.36
C ARG A 122 -7.38 -14.41 -9.08
N PHE A 123 -7.20 -15.51 -8.36
CA PHE A 123 -7.72 -16.80 -8.79
C PHE A 123 -9.24 -16.73 -8.73
N VAL A 124 -9.89 -16.71 -9.89
CA VAL A 124 -11.33 -16.93 -9.98
C VAL A 124 -11.56 -18.37 -9.50
N ALA A 125 -12.04 -18.54 -8.27
CA ALA A 125 -12.60 -19.81 -7.84
C ALA A 125 -13.69 -20.16 -8.86
N ALA A 126 -13.58 -21.33 -9.48
CA ALA A 126 -14.50 -21.77 -10.52
C ALA A 126 -15.96 -21.51 -10.09
N PRO A 127 -16.81 -20.99 -10.99
CA PRO A 127 -18.19 -20.70 -10.64
C PRO A 127 -18.85 -21.96 -10.08
N PRO A 128 -19.70 -21.85 -9.03
CA PRO A 128 -20.42 -23.00 -8.52
C PRO A 128 -21.18 -23.64 -9.68
N THR A 129 -20.85 -24.90 -9.98
CA THR A 129 -21.62 -25.74 -10.88
C THR A 129 -22.98 -25.95 -10.23
N HIS A 130 -23.94 -25.07 -10.52
CA HIS A 130 -25.33 -25.37 -10.28
C HIS A 130 -25.65 -26.63 -11.11
N PRO A 131 -26.03 -27.76 -10.49
CA PRO A 131 -26.49 -28.91 -11.25
C PRO A 131 -27.72 -28.47 -12.04
N SER A 132 -27.59 -28.50 -13.37
CA SER A 132 -28.68 -28.37 -14.31
C SER A 132 -29.84 -29.23 -13.83
N ALA A 133 -30.95 -28.58 -13.45
CA ALA A 133 -32.17 -29.27 -13.11
C ALA A 133 -32.52 -30.26 -14.25
N ALA A 134 -32.84 -31.49 -13.85
CA ALA A 134 -33.16 -32.61 -14.72
C ALA A 134 -34.19 -32.22 -15.80
N PRO A 135 -34.11 -32.82 -17.00
CA PRO A 135 -35.09 -32.57 -18.06
C PRO A 135 -36.50 -32.92 -17.56
N PRO A 136 -37.53 -32.10 -17.86
CA PRO A 136 -38.90 -32.39 -17.45
C PRO A 136 -39.36 -33.71 -18.08
N ALA A 137 -39.81 -34.60 -17.21
CA ALA A 137 -40.38 -35.89 -17.55
C ALA A 137 -41.66 -35.72 -18.39
N ASP A 138 -41.60 -36.35 -19.56
CA ASP A 138 -42.68 -37.00 -20.29
C ASP A 138 -44.11 -36.84 -19.73
N LYS A 139 -44.93 -36.08 -20.47
CA LYS A 139 -46.39 -36.24 -20.48
C LYS A 139 -46.89 -36.32 -21.91
N ILE A 140 -46.45 -37.33 -22.67
CA ILE A 140 -47.19 -37.79 -23.85
C ILE A 140 -48.05 -38.97 -23.43
N SER A 141 -49.15 -38.65 -22.74
CA SER A 141 -50.17 -39.61 -22.33
C SER A 141 -51.55 -38.97 -22.39
N ARG A 142 -52.33 -39.44 -23.38
CA ARG A 142 -53.80 -39.59 -23.44
C ARG A 142 -54.63 -38.46 -24.07
N SER A 143 -55.38 -38.90 -25.09
CA SER A 143 -56.80 -38.60 -25.39
C SER A 143 -57.13 -37.13 -25.67
N THR A 144 -57.61 -36.72 -26.85
CA THR A 144 -58.71 -37.26 -27.66
C THR A 144 -58.68 -36.57 -29.02
#